data_AF-A0A8B6F941-F1
#
_entry.id   AF-A0A8B6F941-F1
#
_cell.length_a   1.000
_cell.length_b   1.000
_cell.length_c   1.000
_cell.angle_alpha   90.00
_cell.angle_beta   90.00
_cell.angle_gamma   90.00
#
_symmetry.space_group_name_H-M   'P 1'
#
loop_
_entity.id
_entity.type
_entity.pdbx_description
1 polymer ?
#
loop_
_entity_poly.entity_id
_entity_poly.type
_entity_poly.pdbx_seq_one_letter_code
_entity_poly.pdbx_strand_id
1 'polypeptide(L)'
;MAASMFRGHGKLLHQICRKHKIFLDAKRRTSTSYIILFPELPPDTEDSNPVMRWKEFPDFPNITHEGVVRAGAKRSIDFEVQLDKHITQLEG
;
A
#
# COMPACT_ATOMS: atom_id res chain seq x y z
N MET A 1 -36.42 24.50 -21.51
CA MET A 1 -36.24 24.68 -22.97
C MET A 1 -35.07 23.78 -23.37
N ALA A 2 -35.12 22.78 -24.24
CA ALA A 2 -36.14 22.28 -25.15
C ALA A 2 -36.02 20.74 -25.21
N ALA A 3 -37.15 20.05 -25.14
CA ALA A 3 -37.29 18.64 -25.50
C ALA A 3 -37.63 18.60 -27.00
N SER A 4 -36.87 17.84 -27.80
CA SER A 4 -37.28 17.51 -29.16
C SER A 4 -37.61 16.02 -29.23
N MET A 5 -38.90 15.79 -29.49
CA MET A 5 -39.50 14.48 -29.70
C MET A 5 -39.06 13.92 -31.05
N PHE A 6 -38.55 12.69 -31.07
CA PHE A 6 -38.63 11.85 -32.26
C PHE A 6 -39.65 10.74 -32.00
N ARG A 7 -40.89 11.03 -32.41
CA ARG A 7 -41.95 10.05 -32.61
C ARG A 7 -41.67 9.33 -33.94
N GLY A 8 -41.54 8.00 -33.92
CA GLY A 8 -41.56 7.23 -35.16
C GLY A 8 -41.07 5.80 -35.00
N HIS A 9 -41.99 4.85 -35.21
CA HIS A 9 -41.72 3.45 -35.53
C HIS A 9 -41.17 2.53 -34.42
N GLY A 10 -41.87 2.53 -33.27
CA GLY A 10 -41.91 1.33 -32.42
C GLY A 10 -42.60 0.19 -33.17
N LYS A 11 -41.82 -0.76 -33.69
CA LYS A 11 -42.20 -2.17 -33.95
C LYS A 11 -41.11 -3.01 -34.65
N LEU A 12 -39.97 -2.44 -35.05
CA LEU A 12 -38.92 -3.21 -35.75
C LEU A 12 -37.77 -3.73 -34.86
N LEU A 13 -37.50 -3.13 -33.71
CA LEU A 13 -36.37 -3.53 -32.84
C LEU A 13 -36.67 -4.70 -31.90
N HIS A 14 -37.95 -5.08 -31.73
CA HIS A 14 -38.33 -6.14 -30.79
C HIS A 14 -38.16 -7.56 -31.36
N GLN A 15 -37.82 -7.70 -32.65
CA GLN A 15 -37.64 -9.01 -33.30
C GLN A 15 -36.18 -9.45 -33.47
N ILE A 16 -35.19 -8.54 -33.34
CA ILE A 16 -33.77 -8.89 -33.48
C ILE A 16 -33.18 -9.40 -32.14
N CYS A 17 -33.67 -8.90 -31.00
CA CYS A 17 -33.13 -9.24 -29.68
C CYS A 17 -33.56 -10.62 -29.13
N ARG A 18 -34.39 -11.41 -29.84
CA ARG A 18 -34.86 -12.73 -29.37
C ARG A 18 -34.05 -13.94 -29.88
N LYS A 19 -33.11 -13.76 -30.82
CA LYS A 19 -32.31 -14.87 -31.37
C LYS A 19 -30.92 -15.05 -30.74
N HIS A 20 -30.37 -14.03 -30.11
CA HIS A 20 -29.17 -14.19 -29.31
C HIS A 20 -29.57 -14.28 -27.84
N LYS A 21 -29.55 -15.50 -27.30
CA LYS A 21 -29.45 -15.78 -25.86
C LYS A 21 -28.16 -15.16 -25.33
N ILE A 22 -28.09 -13.84 -25.26
CA ILE A 22 -27.05 -13.15 -24.52
C ILE A 22 -27.54 -13.19 -23.09
N PHE A 23 -27.12 -14.26 -22.40
CA PHE A 23 -27.10 -14.35 -20.96
C PHE A 23 -26.75 -12.99 -20.37
N LEU A 24 -27.76 -12.32 -19.81
CA LEU A 24 -27.55 -11.49 -18.64
C LEU A 24 -27.10 -12.44 -17.54
N ASP A 25 -25.79 -12.68 -17.43
CA ASP A 25 -25.14 -12.83 -16.13
C ASP A 25 -23.65 -13.03 -16.29
N ALA A 26 -22.92 -11.94 -16.05
CA ALA A 26 -21.81 -11.93 -15.11
C ALA A 26 -21.30 -10.50 -15.09
N LYS A 27 -21.77 -9.68 -14.14
CA LYS A 27 -20.86 -8.69 -13.55
C LYS A 27 -19.70 -9.50 -12.98
N ARG A 28 -18.68 -9.78 -13.81
CA ARG A 28 -17.36 -10.18 -13.33
C ARG A 28 -16.91 -9.01 -12.46
N ARG A 29 -17.16 -9.13 -11.15
CA ARG A 29 -16.37 -8.40 -10.17
C ARG A 29 -14.95 -8.87 -10.45
N THR A 30 -14.19 -8.07 -11.19
CA THR A 30 -12.74 -8.17 -11.20
C THR A 30 -12.34 -7.95 -9.76
N SER A 31 -12.19 -9.04 -9.01
CA SER A 31 -11.61 -9.03 -7.68
C SER A 31 -10.18 -8.55 -7.86
N THR A 32 -9.98 -7.23 -7.81
CA THR A 32 -8.66 -6.64 -7.80
C THR A 32 -8.02 -7.03 -6.47
N SER A 33 -7.16 -8.05 -6.52
CA SER A 33 -6.32 -8.43 -5.40
C SER A 33 -5.20 -7.40 -5.30
N TYR A 34 -5.18 -6.64 -4.22
CA TYR A 34 -4.05 -5.79 -3.88
C TYR A 34 -3.05 -6.60 -3.06
N ILE A 35 -1.77 -6.55 -3.44
CA ILE A 35 -0.69 -7.05 -2.60
C ILE A 35 -0.26 -5.88 -1.72
N ILE A 36 -0.54 -5.97 -0.43
CA ILE A 36 0.01 -5.04 0.56
C ILE A 36 1.38 -5.61 0.93
N LEU A 37 2.44 -4.96 0.44
CA LEU A 37 3.79 -5.22 0.91
C LEU A 37 3.99 -4.40 2.18
N PHE A 38 4.19 -5.08 3.30
CA PHE A 38 4.66 -4.41 4.50
C PHE A 38 6.08 -3.92 4.26
N PRO A 39 6.42 -2.69 4.68
CA PRO A 39 7.80 -2.23 4.63
C PRO A 39 8.66 -3.20 5.44
N GLU A 40 9.72 -3.71 4.83
CA GLU A 40 10.67 -4.56 5.52
C GLU A 40 11.37 -3.72 6.60
N LEU A 41 11.26 -4.16 7.86
CA LEU A 41 12.05 -3.59 8.94
C LEU A 41 13.52 -3.98 8.68
N PRO A 42 14.46 -3.02 8.56
CA PRO A 42 15.85 -3.37 8.41
C PRO A 42 16.27 -4.26 9.60
N PRO A 43 16.85 -5.45 9.36
CA PRO A 43 17.18 -6.42 10.41
C PRO A 43 18.40 -6.01 11.24
N ASP A 44 18.80 -4.75 11.16
CA ASP A 44 19.97 -4.23 11.84
C ASP A 44 19.74 -4.24 13.36
N THR A 45 20.64 -4.94 14.04
CA THR A 45 20.73 -5.05 15.49
C THR A 45 22.05 -4.45 15.95
N GLU A 46 22.20 -4.22 17.25
CA GLU A 46 23.48 -3.81 17.84
C GLU A 46 24.58 -4.85 17.53
N ASP A 47 24.24 -6.13 17.45
CA ASP A 47 25.20 -7.19 17.12
C ASP A 47 25.63 -7.16 15.64
N SER A 48 24.70 -6.91 14.72
CA SER A 48 24.94 -7.00 13.28
C SER A 48 25.52 -5.73 12.65
N ASN A 49 25.27 -4.55 13.23
CA ASN A 49 25.72 -3.29 12.68
C ASN A 49 26.46 -2.46 13.76
N PRO A 50 27.79 -2.21 13.59
CA PRO A 50 28.57 -1.48 14.59
C PRO A 50 28.07 -0.04 14.82
N VAL A 51 27.39 0.55 13.83
CA VAL A 51 26.79 1.89 13.95
C VAL A 51 25.66 1.93 14.98
N MET A 52 25.01 0.78 15.24
CA MET A 52 23.94 0.68 16.22
C MET A 52 24.46 0.64 17.67
N ARG A 53 25.76 0.38 17.91
CA ARG A 53 26.39 0.32 19.25
C ARG A 53 26.79 1.71 19.77
N TRP A 54 25.82 2.60 19.94
CA TRP A 54 26.07 4.00 20.33
C TRP A 54 26.57 4.21 21.77
N LYS A 55 26.52 3.17 22.61
CA LYS A 55 27.03 3.22 24.00
C LYS A 55 28.52 2.87 24.12
N GLU A 56 29.11 2.33 23.06
CA GLU A 56 30.49 1.88 23.02
C GLU A 56 31.34 2.83 22.17
N PHE A 57 32.67 2.71 22.27
CA PHE A 57 33.54 3.46 21.36
C PHE A 57 33.31 2.99 19.91
N PRO A 58 33.21 3.92 18.94
CA PRO A 58 32.92 3.54 17.56
C PRO A 58 34.04 2.69 16.96
N ASP A 59 33.66 1.54 16.41
CA ASP A 59 34.56 0.65 15.69
C ASP A 59 34.73 1.11 14.23
N PHE A 60 35.40 2.26 14.05
CA PHE A 60 35.57 2.91 12.75
C PHE A 60 36.05 2.00 11.61
N PRO A 61 36.99 1.07 11.81
CA PRO A 61 37.45 0.16 10.75
C PRO A 61 36.33 -0.71 10.16
N ASN A 62 35.31 -1.06 10.94
CA ASN A 62 34.23 -1.96 10.53
C ASN A 62 32.95 -1.21 10.11
N ILE A 63 32.96 0.13 10.12
CA ILE A 63 31.82 0.94 9.66
C ILE A 63 31.87 1.09 8.14
N THR A 64 30.83 0.62 7.47
CA THR A 64 30.63 0.81 6.03
C THR A 64 29.56 1.85 5.76
N HIS A 65 29.65 2.52 4.60
CA HIS A 65 28.67 3.52 4.17
C HIS A 65 27.24 2.94 4.07
N GLU A 66 27.11 1.71 3.57
CA GLU A 66 25.83 0.98 3.55
C GLU A 66 25.30 0.69 4.96
N GLY A 67 26.19 0.35 5.90
CA GLY A 67 25.85 0.17 7.31
C GLY A 67 25.30 1.44 7.94
N VAL A 68 25.86 2.60 7.62
CA VAL A 68 25.37 3.89 8.12
C VAL A 68 23.96 4.20 7.60
N VAL A 69 23.71 3.99 6.30
CA VAL A 69 22.38 4.26 5.71
C VAL A 69 21.32 3.36 6.34
N ARG A 70 21.60 2.06 6.48
CA ARG A 70 20.66 1.11 7.09
C ARG A 70 20.43 1.37 8.58
N ALA A 71 21.48 1.67 9.34
CA ALA A 71 21.36 2.05 10.75
C ALA A 71 20.53 3.34 10.91
N GLY A 72 20.73 4.32 10.04
CA GLY A 72 19.94 5.56 10.02
C GLY A 72 18.46 5.29 9.80
N ALA A 73 18.12 4.49 8.78
CA ALA A 73 16.74 4.09 8.49
C ALA A 73 16.11 3.28 9.63
N LYS A 74 16.87 2.37 10.26
CA LYS A 74 16.41 1.63 11.43
C LYS A 74 16.11 2.56 12.61
N ARG A 75 17.02 3.51 12.87
CA ARG A 75 16.89 4.44 14.00
C ARG A 75 15.72 5.40 13.86
N SER A 76 15.41 5.86 12.64
CA SER A 76 14.23 6.72 12.41
C SER A 76 12.93 5.97 12.71
N ILE A 77 12.82 4.71 12.28
CA ILE A 77 11.65 3.87 12.57
C ILE A 77 11.52 3.62 14.07
N ASP A 78 12.63 3.24 14.74
CA ASP A 78 12.60 2.98 16.18
C ASP A 78 12.21 4.24 16.98
N PHE A 79 12.59 5.42 16.50
CA PHE A 79 12.21 6.69 17.09
C PHE A 79 10.70 6.98 16.95
N GLU A 80 10.13 6.78 15.76
CA GLU A 80 8.68 6.92 15.54
C GLU A 80 7.88 6.00 16.47
N VAL A 81 8.29 4.73 16.59
CA VAL A 81 7.66 3.76 17.49
C VAL A 81 7.77 4.20 18.96
N GLN A 82 8.89 4.80 19.36
CA GLN A 82 9.07 5.31 20.72
C GLN A 82 8.20 6.55 20.97
N LEU A 83 8.05 7.43 19.99
CA LEU A 83 7.16 8.58 20.08
C LEU A 83 5.70 8.16 20.23
N ASP A 84 5.23 7.20 19.42
CA ASP A 84 3.86 6.69 19.52
C ASP A 84 3.59 6.13 20.92
N LYS A 85 4.52 5.33 21.45
CA LYS A 85 4.44 4.83 22.83
C LYS A 85 4.37 5.97 23.85
N HIS A 86 5.21 6.98 23.70
CA HIS A 86 5.21 8.13 24.61
C HIS A 86 3.89 8.92 24.55
N ILE A 87 3.33 9.13 23.35
CA ILE A 87 2.04 9.79 23.18
C ILE A 87 0.93 8.99 23.86
N THR A 88 0.88 7.67 23.65
CA THR A 88 -0.13 6.82 24.33
C THR A 88 -0.01 6.84 25.86
N GLN A 89 1.18 7.07 26.41
CA GLN A 89 1.38 7.22 27.86
C GLN A 89 0.91 8.57 28.40
N LEU A 90 0.89 9.62 27.56
CA LEU A 90 0.41 10.95 27.94
C LEU A 90 -1.12 11.06 27.86
N GLU A 91 -1.75 10.27 26.99
CA GLU A 91 -3.20 10.26 26.79
C GLU A 91 -3.95 9.31 27.75
N GLY A 92 -3.23 8.48 28.51
CA GLY A 92 -3.77 7.58 29.55
C GLY A 92 -3.78 8.21 30.94
#